data_AF-A0A6I3UBN0-F1
#
_entry.id   AF-A0A6I3UBN0-F1
#
_cell.length_a   1.000
_cell.length_b   1.000
_cell.length_c   1.000
_cell.angle_alpha   90.00
_cell.angle_beta   90.00
_cell.angle_gamma   90.00
#
_symmetry.space_group_name_H-M   'P 1'
#
loop_
_entity.id
_entity.type
_entity.pdbx_description
1 polymer ?
#
loop_
_entity_poly.entity_id
_entity_poly.type
_entity_poly.pdbx_seq_one_letter_code
_entity_poly.pdbx_strand_id
1 'polypeptide(L)' 'EEELDVVIHARTEIVQVLGEESACEEARQVIQALMVLVNRGMTVGTPDVVTAISMVKNDEIDKFVALYEEEIIKDNT' A
#
# COMPACT_ATOMS: atom_id res chain seq x y z
N GLU A 1 -5.14 -11.23 5.30
CA GLU A 1 -5.53 -12.41 4.51
C GLU A 1 -7.06 -12.60 4.55
N GLU A 2 -7.68 -12.68 5.73
CA GLU A 2 -9.15 -12.82 5.87
C GLU A 2 -10.01 -11.65 5.35
N GLU A 3 -9.54 -10.40 5.36
CA GLU A 3 -10.37 -9.24 4.99
C GLU A 3 -10.43 -8.94 3.47
N LEU A 4 -9.53 -9.55 2.70
CA LEU A 4 -9.39 -9.35 1.25
C LEU A 4 -9.53 -10.67 0.46
N ASP A 5 -9.80 -11.79 1.13
CA ASP A 5 -9.85 -13.13 0.54
C ASP A 5 -8.58 -13.52 -0.26
N VAL A 6 -7.41 -13.24 0.31
CA VAL A 6 -6.11 -13.52 -0.33
C VAL A 6 -5.17 -14.32 0.58
N VAL A 7 -4.38 -15.22 -0.02
CA VAL A 7 -3.33 -16.01 0.63
C VAL A 7 -1.96 -15.50 0.17
N ILE A 8 -1.12 -15.01 1.10
CA ILE A 8 0.17 -14.38 0.81
C ILE A 8 1.30 -15.33 1.20
N HIS A 9 1.95 -15.91 0.18
CA HIS A 9 3.20 -16.65 0.33
C HIS A 9 4.41 -15.76 0.04
N ALA A 10 5.07 -15.26 1.09
CA ALA A 10 6.34 -14.53 0.94
C ALA A 10 7.51 -15.52 0.80
N ARG A 11 7.91 -15.84 -0.44
CA ARG A 11 9.29 -16.26 -0.72
C ARG A 11 10.07 -14.98 -0.97
N THR A 12 11.17 -14.78 -0.25
CA THR A 12 11.86 -13.50 0.03
C THR A 12 12.25 -12.59 -1.15
N GLU A 13 11.93 -12.94 -2.39
CA GLU A 13 12.22 -12.13 -3.59
C GLU A 13 11.02 -11.96 -4.53
N ILE A 14 9.89 -12.66 -4.30
CA ILE A 14 8.74 -12.62 -5.21
C ILE A 14 7.44 -12.62 -4.41
N VAL A 15 6.66 -11.54 -4.57
CA VAL A 15 5.27 -11.47 -4.10
C VAL A 15 4.38 -11.88 -5.27
N GLN A 16 3.66 -13.00 -5.10
CA GLN A 16 2.68 -13.48 -6.06
C GLN A 16 1.28 -13.11 -5.59
N VAL A 17 0.54 -12.38 -6.42
CA VAL A 17 -0.88 -12.03 -6.17
C VAL A 17 -1.73 -12.90 -7.09
N LEU A 18 -2.72 -13.58 -6.51
CA LEU A 18 -3.64 -14.48 -7.21
C LEU A 18 -5.06 -14.03 -6.90
N GLY A 19 -5.89 -13.87 -7.93
CA GLY A 19 -7.26 -13.40 -7.79
C GLY A 19 -7.81 -12.89 -9.12
N GLU A 20 -8.94 -12.19 -9.06
CA GLU A 20 -9.45 -11.47 -10.22
C GLU A 20 -8.51 -10.33 -10.63
N GLU A 21 -8.49 -10.00 -11.93
CA GLU A 21 -7.56 -9.02 -12.50
C GLU A 21 -7.65 -7.66 -11.80
N SER A 22 -8.87 -7.19 -11.51
CA SER A 22 -9.12 -5.93 -10.78
C SER A 22 -8.52 -5.95 -9.37
N ALA A 23 -8.77 -7.02 -8.61
CA ALA A 23 -8.25 -7.16 -7.25
C ALA A 23 -6.72 -7.31 -7.23
N CYS A 24 -6.15 -7.95 -8.25
CA CYS A 24 -4.70 -8.06 -8.40
C CYS A 24 -4.05 -6.70 -8.68
N GLU A 25 -4.66 -5.86 -9.51
CA GLU A 25 -4.16 -4.52 -9.78
C GLU A 25 -4.27 -3.62 -8.55
N GLU A 26 -5.39 -3.65 -7.83
CA GLU A 26 -5.56 -2.93 -6.57
C GLU A 26 -4.49 -3.32 -5.54
N ALA A 27 -4.27 -4.63 -5.33
CA ALA A 27 -3.25 -5.12 -4.42
C ALA A 27 -1.84 -4.69 -4.85
N ARG A 28 -1.55 -4.71 -6.16
CA ARG A 28 -0.28 -4.24 -6.73
C ARG A 28 -0.05 -2.75 -6.45
N GLN A 29 -1.07 -1.92 -6.64
CA GLN A 29 -1.02 -0.47 -6.38
C GLN A 29 -0.78 -0.19 -4.89
N VAL A 30 -1.49 -0.89 -3.99
CA VAL A 30 -1.32 -0.78 -2.53
C VAL A 30 0.13 -1.13 -2.12
N ILE A 31 0.65 -2.25 -2.62
CA ILE A 31 2.03 -2.68 -2.31
C ILE A 31 3.05 -1.66 -2.82
N GLN A 32 2.88 -1.13 -4.04
CA GLN A 32 3.77 -0.08 -4.56
C GLN A 32 3.76 1.18 -3.70
N ALA A 33 2.57 1.65 -3.31
CA ALA A 33 2.42 2.83 -2.48
C ALA A 33 3.12 2.67 -1.12
N LEU A 34 2.92 1.54 -0.45
CA LEU A 34 3.62 1.20 0.80
C LEU A 34 5.14 1.08 0.61
N MET A 35 5.61 0.48 -0.49
CA MET A 35 7.04 0.40 -0.79
C MET A 35 7.68 1.78 -0.97
N VAL A 36 6.96 2.75 -1.54
CA VAL A 36 7.46 4.14 -1.63
C VAL A 36 7.69 4.71 -0.23
N LEU A 37 6.78 4.48 0.71
CA LEU A 37 6.93 4.93 2.09
C LEU A 37 8.14 4.28 2.79
N VAL A 38 8.28 2.95 2.66
CA VAL A 38 9.42 2.19 3.23
C VAL A 38 10.75 2.65 2.64
N ASN A 39 10.82 2.84 1.31
CA ASN A 39 12.04 3.31 0.65
C ASN A 39 12.46 4.72 1.10
N ARG A 40 11.51 5.52 1.58
CA ARG A 40 11.75 6.85 2.17
C ARG A 40 12.15 6.79 3.64
N GLY A 41 12.25 5.60 4.23
CA GLY A 41 12.63 5.40 5.62
C GLY A 41 11.47 5.56 6.62
N MET A 42 10.23 5.64 6.15
CA MET A 42 9.06 5.69 7.03
C MET A 42 8.69 4.29 7.50
N THR A 43 8.23 4.21 8.75
CA THR A 43 7.68 2.97 9.30
C THR A 43 6.22 2.88 8.91
N VAL A 44 5.86 1.91 8.07
CA VAL A 44 4.47 1.58 7.77
C VAL A 44 3.90 0.64 8.83
N GLY A 45 2.77 1.04 9.41
CA GLY A 45 1.96 0.26 10.33
C GLY A 45 0.62 -0.14 9.73
N THR A 46 -0.16 -0.87 10.52
CA THR A 46 -1.52 -1.31 10.15
C THR A 46 -2.44 -0.18 9.67
N PRO A 47 -2.43 1.04 10.27
CA PRO A 47 -3.27 2.14 9.80
C PRO A 47 -2.96 2.59 8.36
N ASP A 48 -1.69 2.57 7.96
CA ASP A 48 -1.25 2.98 6.62
C ASP A 48 -1.73 1.96 5.58
N VAL A 49 -1.70 0.67 5.91
CA VAL A 49 -2.20 -0.41 5.06
C VAL A 49 -3.71 -0.27 4.83
N VAL A 50 -4.49 -0.02 5.89
CA VAL A 50 -5.94 0.17 5.78
C VAL A 50 -6.27 1.42 4.95
N THR A 51 -5.52 2.51 5.16
CA THR A 51 -5.69 3.75 4.41
C THR A 51 -5.38 3.55 2.92
N ALA A 52 -4.27 2.88 2.59
CA ALA A 52 -3.90 2.56 1.22
C ALA A 52 -4.96 1.71 0.51
N ILE A 53 -5.50 0.67 1.20
CA ILE A 53 -6.59 -0.16 0.66
C ILE A 53 -7.86 0.66 0.45
N SER A 54 -8.21 1.55 1.39
CA SER A 54 -9.37 2.42 1.23
C SER A 54 -9.21 3.36 0.04
N MET A 55 -8.03 3.96 -0.13
CA MET A 55 -7.76 4.88 -1.23
C MET A 55 -7.70 4.18 -2.59
N VAL A 56 -7.16 2.95 -2.69
CA VAL A 56 -7.16 2.21 -3.96
C VAL A 56 -8.58 1.88 -4.42
N LYS A 57 -9.46 1.50 -3.48
CA LYS A 57 -10.89 1.22 -3.77
C LYS A 57 -11.68 2.44 -4.20
N ASN A 58 -11.19 3.64 -3.91
CA ASN A 58 -11.80 4.91 -4.32
C ASN A 58 -11.11 5.54 -5.55
N ASP A 59 -10.16 4.84 -6.19
CA ASP A 59 -9.31 5.40 -7.27
C ASP A 59 -8.51 6.64 -6.85
N GLU A 60 -8.17 6.73 -5.56
CA GLU A 60 -7.45 7.86 -4.94
C GLU A 60 -6.03 7.49 -4.50
N ILE A 61 -5.48 6.38 -4.98
CA ILE A 61 -4.16 5.88 -4.55
C ILE A 61 -3.02 6.86 -4.87
N ASP A 62 -3.13 7.65 -5.94
CA ASP A 62 -2.16 8.71 -6.26
C ASP A 62 -2.08 9.78 -5.18
N LYS A 63 -3.20 10.04 -4.47
CA LYS A 63 -3.25 11.00 -3.36
C LYS A 63 -2.58 10.44 -2.11
N PHE A 64 -2.53 9.11 -1.95
CA PHE A 64 -1.89 8.49 -0.80
C PHE A 64 -0.43 8.90 -0.68
N VAL A 65 0.35 8.81 -1.77
CA VAL A 65 1.77 9.20 -1.74
C VAL A 65 1.94 10.70 -1.46
N ALA A 66 1.08 11.54 -2.04
CA ALA A 66 1.11 12.99 -1.84
C ALA A 66 0.78 13.40 -0.40
N LEU A 67 -0.18 12.73 0.25
CA LEU A 67 -0.54 12.99 1.64
C LEU A 67 0.64 12.72 2.59
N TYR A 68 1.36 11.63 2.39
CA TYR A 68 2.54 11.31 3.19
C TYR A 68 3.72 12.23 2.85
N GLU A 69 3.83 12.73 1.62
CA GLU A 69 4.79 13.80 1.29
C GLU A 69 4.54 15.07 2.12
N GLU A 70 3.29 15.47 2.27
CA GLU A 70 2.94 16.62 3.09
C GLU A 70 3.15 16.38 4.60
N GLU A 71 2.92 15.16 5.11
CA GLU A 71 3.19 14.82 6.52
C GLU A 71 4.69 14.83 6.85
N ILE A 72 5.55 14.30 5.97
CA ILE A 72 7.02 14.32 6.18
C ILE A 72 7.54 15.76 6.33
N ILE A 73 7.00 16.70 5.55
CA ILE A 73 7.43 18.10 5.59
C ILE A 73 7.03 18.75 6.93
N LYS A 74 5.93 18.32 7.55
CA LYS A 74 5.45 18.86 8.83
C LYS A 74 6.25 18.36 10.03
N ASP A 75 6.65 17.09 10.07
CA ASP A 75 7.43 16.53 11.19
C ASP A 75 8.88 17.05 11.25
N ASN A 76 9.40 17.59 10.15
CA ASN A 76 10.76 18.14 10.06
C ASN A 76 10.86 19.66 10.33
N THR A 77 9.81 20.31 10.86
CA THR A 77 9.81 21.75 11.17
C THR A 77 9.66 22.05 12.66
#